data_AF-A0A1V4MSL4-F1
#
_entry.id   AF-A0A1V4MSL4-F1
#
_cell.length_a   1.000
_cell.length_b   1.000
_cell.length_c   1.000
_cell.angle_alpha   90.00
_cell.angle_beta   90.00
_cell.angle_gamma   90.00
#
_symmetry.space_group_name_H-M   'P 1'
#
loop_
_entity.id
_entity.type
_entity.pdbx_description
1 polymer ?
#
loop_
_entity_poly.entity_id
_entity_poly.type
_entity_poly.pdbx_seq_one_letter_code
_entity_poly.pdbx_strand_id
1 'polypeptide(L)'
;MPINEYEEKEIRNKILNKIEPKILSDKSKYHKGLIELDHKIVARVKIPNDHHRIMKSRKSQFIATALRLNHEEFNSLIDCPLTGPKYYNLLRKKLIIK
;
A
#
# COMPACT_ATOMS: atom_id res chain seq x y z
N MET A 1 -10.24 -13.07 5.79
CA MET A 1 -8.87 -13.55 6.09
C MET A 1 -8.08 -12.46 6.83
N PRO A 2 -7.24 -12.76 7.84
CA PRO A 2 -6.32 -11.77 8.41
C PRO A 2 -5.19 -11.40 7.43
N ILE A 3 -4.48 -10.30 7.69
CA ILE A 3 -3.27 -9.97 6.94
C ILE A 3 -2.13 -10.86 7.42
N ASN A 4 -1.39 -11.47 6.48
CA ASN A 4 -0.22 -12.29 6.78
C ASN A 4 0.92 -11.45 7.37
N GLU A 5 1.88 -12.11 8.00
CA GLU A 5 3.10 -11.46 8.46
C GLU A 5 4.10 -11.39 7.31
N TYR A 6 4.59 -10.18 7.03
CA TYR A 6 5.58 -9.91 5.98
C TYR A 6 6.70 -9.06 6.56
N GLU A 7 7.86 -9.06 5.93
CA GLU A 7 8.91 -8.10 6.26
C GLU A 7 8.49 -6.67 5.86
N GLU A 8 8.94 -5.68 6.64
CA GLU A 8 8.76 -4.25 6.29
C GLU A 8 9.28 -3.96 4.88
N LYS A 9 10.45 -4.53 4.53
CA LYS A 9 11.08 -4.44 3.21
C LYS A 9 10.19 -4.97 2.08
N GLU A 10 9.54 -6.12 2.27
CA GLU A 10 8.65 -6.69 1.26
C GLU A 10 7.49 -5.76 0.97
N ILE A 11 6.83 -5.29 2.02
CA ILE A 11 5.69 -4.38 1.88
C ILE A 11 6.12 -3.07 1.23
N ARG A 12 7.26 -2.50 1.63
CA ARG A 12 7.86 -1.32 1.01
C ARG A 12 8.04 -1.53 -0.49
N ASN A 13 8.72 -2.60 -0.90
CA ASN A 13 9.03 -2.86 -2.30
C ASN A 13 7.76 -3.00 -3.15
N LYS A 14 6.72 -3.66 -2.63
CA LYS A 14 5.46 -3.82 -3.36
C LYS A 14 4.71 -2.51 -3.50
N ILE A 15 4.70 -1.66 -2.47
CA ILE A 15 4.10 -0.33 -2.56
C ILE A 15 4.85 0.52 -3.59
N LEU A 16 6.18 0.58 -3.49
CA LEU A 16 6.99 1.42 -4.38
C LEU A 16 6.91 0.96 -5.84
N ASN A 17 6.93 -0.35 -6.11
CA ASN A 17 7.02 -0.86 -7.47
C ASN A 17 5.66 -1.13 -8.15
N LYS A 18 4.56 -1.25 -7.39
CA LYS A 18 3.23 -1.53 -7.98
C LYS A 18 2.29 -0.34 -7.89
N ILE A 19 2.40 0.44 -6.81
CA ILE A 19 1.54 1.59 -6.57
C ILE A 19 2.26 2.87 -6.98
N GLU A 20 3.60 2.88 -6.99
CA GLU A 20 4.41 4.02 -7.44
C GLU A 20 3.93 5.35 -6.83
N PRO A 21 3.78 5.45 -5.49
CA PRO A 21 3.22 6.65 -4.89
C PRO A 21 4.20 7.82 -5.02
N LYS A 22 3.65 9.03 -5.19
CA LYS A 22 4.44 10.26 -5.16
C LYS A 22 4.96 10.53 -3.76
N ILE A 23 6.28 10.49 -3.58
CA ILE A 23 6.93 10.62 -2.27
C ILE A 23 6.94 12.08 -1.81
N LEU A 24 6.54 12.33 -0.56
CA LEU A 24 6.36 13.67 0.00
C LEU A 24 7.59 14.25 0.72
N SER A 25 8.58 13.44 1.10
CA SER A 25 9.87 13.88 1.67
C SER A 25 10.74 12.68 2.05
N ASP A 26 12.05 12.79 1.79
CA ASP A 26 13.08 11.85 2.24
C ASP A 26 13.74 12.23 3.58
N LYS A 27 13.37 13.37 4.17
CA LYS A 27 14.04 13.90 5.38
C LYS A 27 13.54 13.29 6.69
N SER A 28 12.56 12.38 6.66
CA SER A 28 12.04 11.75 7.88
C SER A 28 12.26 10.24 7.84
N LYS A 29 12.47 9.63 9.02
CA LYS A 29 12.59 8.18 9.22
C LYS A 29 11.42 7.37 8.64
N TYR A 30 10.31 8.01 8.23
CA TYR A 30 9.16 7.36 7.63
C TYR A 30 8.76 8.07 6.33
N HIS A 31 9.04 7.47 5.17
CA HIS A 31 8.61 8.06 3.91
C HIS A 31 7.07 8.04 3.83
N LYS A 32 6.47 9.14 3.35
CA LYS A 32 5.04 9.23 3.06
C LYS A 32 4.86 9.26 1.56
N GLY A 33 3.90 8.49 1.06
CA GLY A 33 3.50 8.46 -0.35
C GLY A 33 2.08 9.01 -0.53
N LEU A 34 1.88 9.76 -1.61
CA LEU A 34 0.57 10.12 -2.13
C LEU A 34 0.19 9.15 -3.24
N ILE A 35 -1.06 8.69 -3.22
CA ILE A 35 -1.63 7.89 -4.31
C ILE A 35 -2.50 8.82 -5.13
N GLU A 36 -2.15 8.93 -6.41
CA GLU A 36 -2.88 9.73 -7.38
C GLU A 36 -3.66 8.82 -8.33
N LEU A 37 -4.91 9.18 -8.61
CA LEU A 37 -5.75 8.56 -9.62
C LEU A 37 -6.41 9.68 -10.41
N ASP A 38 -6.27 9.67 -11.74
CA ASP A 38 -6.84 10.69 -12.64
C ASP A 38 -6.47 12.13 -12.19
N HIS A 39 -5.19 12.36 -11.85
CA HIS A 39 -4.62 13.61 -11.33
C HIS A 39 -5.19 14.11 -9.99
N LYS A 40 -5.95 13.28 -9.26
CA LYS A 40 -6.47 13.60 -7.94
C LYS A 40 -5.79 12.75 -6.87
N ILE A 41 -5.44 13.37 -5.75
CA ILE A 41 -4.94 12.65 -4.57
C ILE A 41 -6.10 11.92 -3.92
N VAL A 42 -6.05 10.59 -3.92
CA VAL A 42 -7.13 9.73 -3.40
C VAL A 42 -6.80 9.06 -2.08
N ALA A 43 -5.51 8.97 -1.75
CA ALA A 43 -5.01 8.36 -0.53
C ALA A 43 -3.60 8.85 -0.15
N ARG A 44 -3.27 8.68 1.12
CA ARG A 44 -1.93 8.92 1.69
C ARG A 44 -1.51 7.67 2.44
N VAL A 45 -0.31 7.17 2.17
CA VAL A 45 0.21 5.94 2.78
C VAL A 45 1.57 6.20 3.43
N LYS A 46 1.81 5.56 4.58
CA LYS A 46 3.15 5.48 5.18
C LYS A 46 3.89 4.32 4.53
N ILE A 47 5.05 4.60 3.96
CA ILE A 47 5.92 3.59 3.37
C ILE A 47 6.76 2.99 4.51
N PRO A 48 6.75 1.66 4.67
CA PRO A 48 7.61 0.99 5.65
C PRO A 48 9.10 1.24 5.38
N ASN A 49 9.92 0.94 6.39
CA ASN A 49 11.37 0.99 6.25
C ASN A 49 11.88 -0.19 5.42
N ASP A 50 13.08 -0.06 4.89
CA ASP A 50 13.81 -1.16 4.25
C ASP A 50 14.51 -2.04 5.30
N HIS A 51 13.72 -2.61 6.22
CA HIS A 51 14.22 -3.52 7.25
C HIS A 51 13.68 -4.93 7.01
N HIS A 52 14.50 -5.93 7.32
CA HIS A 52 14.12 -7.36 7.38
C HIS A 52 13.28 -7.71 8.64
N ARG A 53 12.61 -6.72 9.24
CA ARG A 53 11.80 -6.92 10.44
C ARG A 53 10.40 -7.36 10.02
N ILE A 54 9.89 -8.40 10.67
CA ILE A 54 8.48 -8.80 10.51
C ILE A 54 7.55 -7.69 11.00
N MET A 55 6.67 -7.25 10.11
CA MET A 55 5.60 -6.32 10.43
C MET A 55 4.34 -7.08 10.84
N LYS A 56 4.00 -6.96 12.13
CA LYS A 56 2.80 -7.58 12.71
C LYS A 56 1.54 -7.14 11.96
N SER A 57 0.59 -8.08 11.82
CA SER A 57 -0.69 -7.90 11.10
C SER A 57 -1.40 -6.57 11.42
N ARG A 58 -1.50 -6.18 12.69
CA ARG A 58 -2.14 -4.91 13.13
C ARG A 58 -1.49 -3.67 12.51
N LYS A 59 -0.17 -3.66 12.32
CA LYS A 59 0.52 -2.53 11.65
C LYS A 59 0.21 -2.52 10.15
N SER A 60 0.23 -3.69 9.52
CA SER A 60 -0.11 -3.86 8.11
C SER A 60 -1.55 -3.46 7.80
N GLN A 61 -2.49 -3.65 8.74
CA GLN A 61 -3.89 -3.19 8.59
C GLN A 61 -4.01 -1.67 8.37
N PHE A 62 -3.19 -0.86 9.04
CA PHE A 62 -3.19 0.58 8.82
C PHE A 62 -2.72 0.95 7.41
N ILE A 63 -1.77 0.20 6.86
CA ILE A 63 -1.30 0.38 5.49
C ILE A 63 -2.37 -0.07 4.51
N ALA A 64 -2.97 -1.25 4.69
CA ALA A 64 -4.07 -1.74 3.87
C ALA A 64 -5.21 -0.71 3.80
N THR A 65 -5.60 -0.16 4.96
CA THR A 65 -6.65 0.87 5.07
C THR A 65 -6.26 2.14 4.31
N ALA A 66 -5.02 2.60 4.47
CA ALA A 66 -4.49 3.76 3.74
C ALA A 66 -4.49 3.54 2.22
N LEU A 67 -4.23 2.31 1.76
CA LEU A 67 -4.29 1.90 0.35
C LEU A 67 -5.72 1.65 -0.15
N ARG A 68 -6.73 1.75 0.72
CA ARG A 68 -8.13 1.37 0.47
C ARG A 68 -8.31 -0.11 0.08
N LEU A 69 -7.49 -0.97 0.66
CA LEU A 69 -7.55 -2.42 0.51
C LEU A 69 -8.13 -3.08 1.76
N ASN A 70 -8.92 -4.12 1.56
CA ASN A 70 -9.24 -5.07 2.61
C ASN A 70 -8.04 -6.00 2.86
N HIS A 71 -8.15 -6.88 3.85
CA HIS A 71 -7.04 -7.75 4.23
C HIS A 71 -6.60 -8.73 3.12
N GLU A 72 -7.54 -9.27 2.36
CA GLU A 72 -7.28 -10.24 1.30
C GLU A 72 -6.64 -9.57 0.07
N GLU A 73 -7.13 -8.40 -0.31
CA GLU A 73 -6.53 -7.60 -1.38
C GLU A 73 -5.14 -7.11 -1.00
N PHE A 74 -4.90 -6.82 0.28
CA PHE A 74 -3.57 -6.47 0.77
C PHE A 74 -2.62 -7.67 0.69
N ASN A 75 -3.02 -8.85 1.16
CA ASN A 75 -2.21 -10.05 0.98
C ASN A 75 -1.93 -10.31 -0.51
N SER A 76 -2.94 -10.16 -1.37
CA SER A 76 -2.82 -10.28 -2.83
C SER A 76 -1.86 -9.25 -3.45
N LEU A 77 -1.77 -8.04 -2.88
CA LEU A 77 -0.80 -7.04 -3.29
C LEU A 77 0.63 -7.51 -2.99
N ILE A 78 0.85 -8.11 -1.82
CA ILE A 78 2.19 -8.52 -1.38
C ILE A 78 2.60 -9.83 -2.07
N ASP A 79 1.75 -10.86 -2.02
CA ASP A 79 1.96 -12.20 -2.59
C ASP A 79 1.95 -12.23 -4.14
N CYS A 80 1.61 -11.10 -4.76
CA CYS A 80 1.65 -10.87 -6.21
C CYS A 80 0.54 -11.37 -7.16
N PRO A 81 -0.65 -11.86 -6.74
CA PRO A 81 -1.77 -11.94 -7.69
C PRO A 81 -2.36 -10.56 -8.07
N LEU A 82 -2.19 -9.53 -7.23
CA LEU A 82 -2.62 -8.16 -7.52
C LEU A 82 -1.47 -7.32 -8.11
N THR A 83 -1.66 -6.86 -9.35
CA THR A 83 -0.73 -5.97 -10.09
C THR A 83 -1.11 -4.50 -9.91
N GLY A 84 -0.20 -3.57 -10.22
CA GLY A 84 -0.48 -2.12 -10.19
C GLY A 84 -1.73 -1.71 -10.96
N PRO A 85 -1.90 -2.11 -12.24
CA PRO A 85 -3.11 -1.81 -13.00
C PRO A 85 -4.40 -2.36 -12.35
N LYS A 86 -4.34 -3.58 -11.80
CA LYS A 86 -5.49 -4.17 -11.08
C LYS A 86 -5.81 -3.40 -9.80
N TYR A 87 -4.78 -2.96 -9.06
CA TYR A 87 -4.94 -2.12 -7.88
C TYR A 87 -5.69 -0.81 -8.22
N TYR A 88 -5.26 -0.09 -9.25
CA TYR A 88 -5.93 1.16 -9.66
C TYR A 88 -7.35 0.96 -10.18
N ASN A 89 -7.61 -0.16 -10.87
CA ASN A 89 -8.97 -0.51 -11.28
C ASN A 89 -9.88 -0.79 -10.07
N LEU A 90 -9.38 -1.50 -9.05
CA LEU A 90 -10.11 -1.69 -7.79
C LEU A 90 -10.34 -0.36 -7.08
N LEU A 91 -9.32 0.48 -7.02
CA LEU A 91 -9.40 1.80 -6.39
C LEU A 91 -10.47 2.67 -7.06
N ARG A 92 -10.50 2.71 -8.40
CA ARG A 92 -11.51 3.43 -9.18
C ARG A 92 -12.92 2.93 -8.87
N LYS A 93 -13.15 1.62 -8.87
CA LYS A 93 -14.46 1.02 -8.52
C LYS A 93 -14.91 1.43 -7.12
N LYS A 94 -14.00 1.41 -6.14
CA LYS A 94 -14.31 1.79 -4.75
C LYS A 94 -14.59 3.28 -4.55
N LEU A 95 -14.13 4.13 -5.45
CA LEU A 95 -14.38 5.57 -5.41
C LEU A 95 -15.66 5.97 -6.15
N ILE A 96 -16.17 5.14 -7.08
CA ILE A 96 -17.44 5.35 -7.76
C ILE A 96 -18.64 4.94 -6.89
N ILE A 97 -18.47 3.94 -6.02
CA ILE A 97 -19.54 3.37 -5.18
C ILE A 97 -19.75 4.17 -3.87
N LYS A 98 -19.08 5.32 -3.69
CA LYS A 98 -19.22 6.20 -2.53
C LYS A 98 -19.81 7.55 -2.93
#